data_AF-A0A9E6DH07-F1
#
_entry.id   AF-A0A9E6DH07-F1
#
_cell.length_a   1.000
_cell.length_b   1.000
_cell.length_c   1.000
_cell.angle_alpha   90.00
_cell.angle_beta   90.00
_cell.angle_gamma   90.00
#
_symmetry.space_group_name_H-M   'P 1'
#
loop_
_entity.id
_entity.type
_entity.pdbx_description
1 polymer ?
#
loop_
_entity_poly.entity_id
_entity_poly.type
_entity_poly.pdbx_seq_one_letter_code
_entity_poly.pdbx_strand_id
1 'polypeptide(L)'
;MNEKFIEGLSQQFSSLMSNLPKGADLPGQYQLKSLMQSALAKLDLVTRDEFDAQTAVLARTRQKVEALEVRMTALEASLNNEDS
;
A
#
# COMPACT_ATOMS: atom_id res chain seq x y z
N MET A 1 -3.87 -2.06 -8.94
CA MET A 1 -2.59 -2.53 -8.36
C MET A 1 -2.84 -3.95 -7.88
N ASN A 2 -2.25 -4.97 -8.53
CA ASN A 2 -1.99 -6.33 -8.02
C ASN A 2 -1.92 -7.42 -9.11
N GLU A 3 -2.52 -7.26 -10.29
CA GLU A 3 -2.49 -8.35 -11.31
C GLU A 3 -1.09 -8.67 -11.83
N LYS A 4 -0.34 -7.66 -12.29
CA LYS A 4 1.05 -7.84 -12.78
C LYS A 4 2.00 -8.41 -11.71
N PHE A 5 1.71 -8.17 -10.43
CA PHE A 5 2.48 -8.73 -9.31
C PHE A 5 2.14 -10.21 -9.09
N ILE A 6 0.86 -10.54 -9.03
CA ILE A 6 0.39 -11.93 -8.87
C ILE A 6 0.87 -12.78 -10.05
N GLU A 7 0.87 -12.21 -11.26
CA GLU A 7 1.37 -12.85 -12.46
C GLU A 7 2.89 -13.07 -12.41
N GLY A 8 3.66 -12.07 -11.98
CA GLY A 8 5.11 -12.18 -11.80
C GLY A 8 5.52 -13.15 -10.68
N LEU A 9 4.75 -13.22 -9.59
CA LEU A 9 4.94 -14.17 -8.49
C LEU A 9 4.62 -15.60 -8.97
N SER A 10 3.51 -15.76 -9.70
CA SER A 10 3.10 -17.02 -10.31
C SER A 10 4.14 -17.53 -11.31
N GLN A 11 4.71 -16.66 -12.15
CA GLN A 11 5.77 -17.02 -13.10
C GLN A 11 7.07 -17.44 -12.40
N GLN A 12 7.50 -16.73 -11.35
CA GLN A 12 8.67 -17.14 -10.56
C GLN A 12 8.42 -18.44 -9.79
N PHE A 13 7.23 -18.64 -9.24
CA PHE A 13 6.87 -19.89 -8.56
C PHE A 13 6.80 -21.07 -9.55
N SER A 14 6.19 -20.85 -10.71
CA SER A 14 6.09 -21.84 -11.78
C SER A 14 7.47 -22.24 -12.32
N SER A 15 8.39 -21.28 -12.52
CA SER A 15 9.75 -21.57 -13.00
C SER A 15 10.60 -22.35 -11.99
N LEU A 16 10.37 -22.14 -10.69
CA LEU A 16 10.97 -22.94 -9.64
C LEU A 16 10.41 -24.36 -9.60
N MET A 17 9.09 -24.51 -9.71
CA MET A 17 8.41 -25.81 -9.79
C MET A 17 8.82 -26.61 -11.04
N SER A 18 9.02 -25.94 -12.19
CA SER A 18 9.43 -26.61 -13.42
C SER A 18 10.91 -27.01 -13.44
N ASN A 19 11.75 -26.33 -12.65
CA ASN A 19 13.17 -26.65 -12.51
C ASN A 19 13.44 -27.71 -11.43
N LEU A 20 12.42 -28.18 -10.70
CA LEU A 20 12.57 -29.34 -9.82
C LEU A 20 12.72 -30.62 -10.66
N PRO A 21 13.70 -31.50 -10.36
CA PRO A 21 13.76 -32.83 -10.93
C PRO A 21 12.43 -33.56 -10.74
N LYS A 22 11.94 -34.28 -11.76
CA LYS A 22 10.71 -35.06 -11.64
C LYS A 22 10.87 -36.08 -10.50
N GLY A 23 10.19 -35.84 -9.38
CA GLY A 23 10.27 -36.66 -8.16
C GLY A 23 11.05 -36.04 -6.98
N ALA A 24 11.55 -34.80 -7.10
CA ALA A 24 12.12 -34.07 -5.97
C ALA A 24 11.01 -33.53 -5.05
N ASP A 25 11.21 -33.63 -3.73
CA ASP A 25 10.38 -32.97 -2.73
C ASP A 25 10.36 -31.45 -2.95
N LEU A 26 9.27 -30.80 -2.53
CA LEU A 26 9.11 -29.35 -2.55
C LEU A 26 10.41 -28.64 -2.09
N PRO A 27 10.75 -27.47 -2.67
CA PRO A 27 11.93 -26.72 -2.25
C PRO A 27 11.94 -26.60 -0.73
N GLY A 28 13.04 -27.04 -0.11
CA GLY A 28 13.15 -27.07 1.35
C GLY A 28 12.84 -25.71 1.97
N GLN A 29 12.39 -25.71 3.23
CA GLN A 29 11.90 -24.51 3.93
C GLN A 29 12.81 -23.27 3.79
N TYR A 30 14.13 -23.48 3.75
CA TYR A 30 15.12 -22.43 3.54
C TYR A 30 15.06 -21.78 2.15
N GLN A 31 14.94 -22.58 1.09
CA GLN A 31 14.84 -22.08 -0.28
C GLN A 31 13.56 -21.27 -0.45
N LEU A 32 12.44 -21.77 0.08
CA LEU A 32 11.15 -21.08 0.04
C LEU A 32 11.21 -19.74 0.79
N LYS A 33 11.82 -19.72 1.99
CA LYS A 33 11.99 -18.50 2.79
C LYS A 33 12.82 -17.45 2.07
N SER A 34 13.93 -17.84 1.43
CA SER A 34 14.79 -16.92 0.67
C SER A 34 14.07 -16.31 -0.53
N LEU A 35 13.23 -17.09 -1.22
CA LEU A 35 12.41 -16.62 -2.33
C LEU A 35 11.33 -15.64 -1.87
N MET A 36 10.64 -15.93 -0.76
CA MET A 36 9.67 -15.00 -0.17
C MET A 36 10.33 -13.70 0.28
N GLN A 37 11.51 -13.78 0.91
CA GLN A 37 12.29 -12.60 1.29
C GLN A 37 12.71 -11.78 0.07
N SER A 38 13.14 -12.44 -1.01
CA SER A 38 13.52 -11.79 -2.27
C SER A 38 12.32 -11.15 -2.98
N ALA A 39 11.14 -11.75 -2.87
CA ALA A 39 9.89 -11.21 -3.39
C ALA A 39 9.43 -9.99 -2.59
N LEU A 40 9.46 -10.06 -1.25
CA LEU A 40 9.14 -8.93 -0.37
C LEU A 40 10.14 -7.78 -0.51
N ALA A 41 11.43 -8.06 -0.71
CA ALA A 41 12.44 -7.02 -0.90
C ALA A 41 12.30 -6.24 -2.22
N LYS A 42 11.60 -6.82 -3.22
CA LYS A 42 11.25 -6.13 -4.48
C LYS A 42 10.00 -5.27 -4.35
N LEU A 43 9.31 -5.31 -3.20
CA LEU A 43 8.18 -4.46 -2.91
C LEU A 43 8.66 -3.24 -2.13
N ASP A 44 8.11 -2.07 -2.46
CA ASP A 44 8.32 -0.83 -1.70
C ASP A 44 7.48 -0.89 -0.42
N LEU A 45 7.91 -1.74 0.52
CA LEU A 45 7.21 -2.02 1.76
C LEU A 45 7.60 -0.99 2.81
N VAL A 46 6.60 -0.38 3.42
CA VAL A 46 6.74 0.34 4.68
C VAL A 46 6.39 -0.57 5.84
N THR A 47 6.94 -0.27 7.00
CA THR A 47 6.54 -0.96 8.23
C THR A 47 5.08 -0.66 8.55
N ARG A 48 4.47 -1.55 9.35
CA ARG A 48 3.09 -1.35 9.80
C ARG A 48 2.94 -0.04 10.57
N ASP A 49 3.91 0.29 11.42
CA ASP A 49 3.90 1.49 12.24
C ASP A 49 3.99 2.76 11.37
N GLU A 50 4.80 2.77 10.31
CA GLU A 50 4.87 3.88 9.35
C GLU A 50 3.55 4.05 8.59
N PHE A 51 2.93 2.94 8.18
CA PHE A 51 1.63 2.97 7.53
C PHE A 51 0.55 3.56 8.44
N ASP A 52 0.49 3.12 9.69
CA ASP A 52 -0.48 3.59 10.67
C ASP A 52 -0.24 5.08 11.02
N ALA A 53 1.04 5.50 11.12
CA ALA A 53 1.41 6.90 11.30
C ALA A 53 0.94 7.79 10.14
N GLN A 54 1.17 7.37 8.88
CA GLN A 54 0.70 8.11 7.71
C GLN A 54 -0.83 8.17 7.64
N THR A 55 -1.52 7.09 7.99
CA THR A 55 -2.98 7.05 8.08
C THR A 55 -3.50 8.06 9.10
N ALA A 56 -2.86 8.17 10.27
CA ALA A 56 -3.22 9.14 11.29
C ALA A 56 -2.99 10.60 10.82
N VAL A 57 -1.89 10.86 10.11
CA VAL A 57 -1.62 12.18 9.50
C VAL A 57 -2.71 12.52 8.48
N LEU A 58 -3.08 11.58 7.60
CA LEU A 58 -4.12 11.77 6.60
C LEU A 58 -5.48 12.08 7.24
N ALA A 59 -5.85 11.34 8.30
CA ALA A 59 -7.10 11.58 9.03
C ALA A 59 -7.13 13.00 9.63
N ARG A 60 -6.04 13.44 10.27
CA ARG A 60 -5.92 14.80 10.82
C ARG A 60 -5.99 15.86 9.72
N THR A 61 -5.39 15.62 8.56
CA THR A 61 -5.43 16.56 7.44
C THR A 61 -6.85 16.72 6.90
N ARG A 62 -7.61 15.63 6.76
CA ARG A 62 -9.03 15.69 6.36
C ARG A 62 -9.86 16.53 7.32
N GLN A 63 -9.72 16.29 8.63
CA GLN A 63 -10.41 17.09 9.65
C GLN A 63 -10.06 18.59 9.57
N LYS A 64 -8.79 18.91 9.30
CA LYS A 64 -8.36 20.31 9.13
C LYS A 64 -8.95 20.93 7.87
N VAL A 65 -9.03 20.19 6.76
CA VAL A 65 -9.64 20.66 5.51
C VAL A 65 -11.11 20.95 5.73
N GLU A 66 -11.87 20.02 6.31
CA GLU A 66 -13.30 20.22 6.63
C GLU A 66 -13.52 21.46 7.51
N ALA A 67 -12.69 21.66 8.54
CA ALA A 67 -12.78 22.82 9.41
C ALA A 67 -12.48 24.15 8.67
N LEU A 68 -11.55 24.13 7.71
CA LEU A 68 -11.24 25.30 6.88
C LEU A 68 -12.36 25.59 5.89
N GLU A 69 -12.96 24.57 5.27
CA GLU A 69 -14.12 24.71 4.38
C GLU A 69 -15.30 25.36 5.12
N VAL A 70 -15.62 24.90 6.33
CA VAL A 70 -16.66 25.52 7.16
C VAL A 70 -16.38 26.99 7.45
N ARG A 71 -15.13 27.33 7.80
CA ARG A 71 -14.72 28.72 8.05
C ARG A 71 -14.83 29.57 6.79
N MET A 72 -14.41 29.04 5.64
CA MET A 72 -14.51 29.72 4.35
C MET A 72 -15.97 30.04 4.04
N THR A 73 -16.86 29.05 4.11
CA THR A 73 -18.29 29.27 3.85
C THR A 73 -18.91 30.32 4.79
N ALA A 74 -18.54 30.32 6.07
CA ALA A 74 -19.00 31.33 7.02
C ALA A 74 -18.51 32.75 6.67
N LEU A 75 -17.25 32.88 6.24
CA LEU A 75 -16.69 34.14 5.78
C LEU A 75 -17.37 34.62 4.48
N GLU A 76 -17.52 33.74 3.50
CA GLU A 76 -18.18 34.05 2.22
C GLU A 76 -19.62 34.51 2.44
N ALA A 77 -20.35 33.83 3.33
CA ALA A 77 -21.70 34.24 3.70
C ALA A 77 -21.72 35.62 4.37
N SER A 78 -20.75 35.91 5.25
CA SER A 78 -20.67 37.20 5.94
C SER A 78 -20.40 38.35 4.96
N LEU A 79 -19.46 38.17 4.02
CA LEU A 79 -19.14 39.17 3.01
C LEU A 79 -20.31 39.45 2.06
N ASN A 80 -21.00 38.41 1.60
CA ASN A 80 -22.18 38.57 0.74
C ASN A 80 -23.35 39.31 1.44
N ASN A 81 -23.43 39.23 2.76
CA ASN A 81 -24.44 39.95 3.55
C ASN A 81 -24.06 41.43 3.79
N GLU A 82 -22.78 41.81 3.68
CA GLU A 82 -22.34 43.22 3.82
C GLU A 82 -22.48 44.01 2.51
N ASP A 83 -22.48 43.34 1.37
CA ASP A 83 -22.65 43.94 0.03
C ASP A 83 -24.13 44.07 -0.43
N SER A 84 -25.10 43.60 0.37
CA SER A 84 -26.56 43.68 0.12
C SER A 84 -27.24 44.73 0.98
#